data_AF-A0A1A2KQ10-F1
#
_entry.id   AF-A0A1A2KQ10-F1
#
_cell.length_a   1.000
_cell.length_b   1.000
_cell.length_c   1.000
_cell.angle_alpha   90.00
_cell.angle_beta   90.00
_cell.angle_gamma   90.00
#
_symmetry.space_group_name_H-M   'P 1'
#
loop_
_entity.id
_entity.type
_entity.pdbx_description
1 polymer ?
#
loop_
_entity_poly.entity_id
_entity_poly.type
_entity_poly.pdbx_seq_one_letter_code
_entity_poly.pdbx_strand_id
1 'polypeptide(L)'
;MTTPPPPSKGPVGRDEVVAAALSAAAELFAERGPSATSIRDIAAKSNVNHGLIYRHFGTKDQLVGAVLEHLGTKLTELLDGDGPAEEIDRNMDQHMRVMARALLDGYPVGQLQTRFPGVTRLLGQVLPNFDDPRGGRLAVANAVALQMGWRLFEPFLRSAAGLDADEEVREAVGAEIARMLRPTNPRAE
;
A
#
# COMPACT_ATOMS: atom_id res chain seq x y z
N MET A 1 -42.72 -13.99 -12.56
CA MET A 1 -41.51 -13.54 -13.28
C MET A 1 -41.06 -12.25 -12.63
N THR A 2 -40.06 -12.29 -11.76
CA THR A 2 -39.48 -11.11 -11.12
C THR A 2 -38.49 -10.46 -12.10
N THR A 3 -38.79 -9.24 -12.51
CA THR A 3 -37.92 -8.43 -13.37
C THR A 3 -36.60 -8.16 -12.64
N PRO A 4 -35.44 -8.36 -13.27
CA PRO A 4 -34.14 -8.00 -12.69
C PRO A 4 -34.09 -6.51 -12.33
N PRO A 5 -33.44 -6.13 -11.22
CA PRO A 5 -33.28 -4.72 -10.88
C PRO A 5 -32.51 -4.00 -11.99
N PRO A 6 -32.82 -2.72 -12.27
CA PRO A 6 -32.12 -1.95 -13.30
C PRO A 6 -30.61 -1.88 -12.99
N PRO A 7 -29.74 -1.88 -14.02
CA PRO A 7 -28.30 -1.75 -13.81
C PRO A 7 -28.01 -0.49 -13.01
N SER A 8 -27.20 -0.61 -11.95
CA SER A 8 -26.86 0.54 -11.11
C SER A 8 -26.21 1.61 -11.98
N LYS A 9 -26.64 2.87 -11.81
CA LYS A 9 -26.03 4.00 -12.51
C LYS A 9 -24.57 4.08 -12.10
N GLY A 10 -23.66 4.07 -13.07
CA GLY A 10 -22.23 4.29 -12.82
C GLY A 10 -21.98 5.65 -12.16
N PRO A 11 -20.78 5.85 -11.58
CA PRO A 11 -20.41 7.11 -10.91
C PRO A 11 -20.63 8.32 -11.83
N VAL A 12 -21.19 9.39 -11.27
CA VAL A 12 -21.59 10.59 -12.03
C VAL A 12 -20.78 11.79 -11.55
N GLY A 13 -19.84 12.23 -12.39
CA GLY A 13 -18.98 13.37 -12.08
C GLY A 13 -17.50 12.98 -12.03
N ARG A 14 -16.63 13.97 -12.19
CA ARG A 14 -15.18 13.75 -12.33
C ARG A 14 -14.59 13.02 -11.12
N ASP A 15 -14.93 13.45 -9.92
CA ASP A 15 -14.30 12.94 -8.70
C ASP A 15 -14.80 11.53 -8.36
N GLU A 16 -16.10 11.26 -8.54
CA GLU A 16 -16.66 9.92 -8.37
C GLU A 16 -16.07 8.92 -9.38
N VAL A 17 -15.89 9.35 -10.64
CA VAL A 17 -15.28 8.53 -11.69
C VAL A 17 -13.82 8.19 -11.35
N VAL A 18 -13.06 9.18 -10.88
CA VAL A 18 -11.65 8.99 -10.47
C VAL A 18 -11.58 8.06 -9.27
N ALA A 19 -12.38 8.28 -8.23
CA ALA A 19 -12.39 7.44 -7.03
C ALA A 19 -12.77 5.99 -7.36
N ALA A 20 -13.82 5.76 -8.16
CA ALA A 20 -14.23 4.43 -8.56
C ALA A 20 -13.16 3.71 -9.38
N ALA A 21 -12.51 4.40 -10.31
CA ALA A 21 -11.43 3.83 -11.11
C ALA A 21 -10.20 3.49 -10.27
N LEU A 22 -9.81 4.37 -9.33
CA LEU A 22 -8.68 4.13 -8.42
C LEU A 22 -8.95 2.94 -7.48
N SER A 23 -10.14 2.83 -6.89
CA SER A 23 -10.52 1.70 -6.04
C SER A 23 -10.49 0.38 -6.82
N ALA A 24 -11.12 0.34 -7.99
CA ALA A 24 -11.14 -0.85 -8.82
C ALA A 24 -9.74 -1.27 -9.30
N ALA A 25 -8.91 -0.29 -9.66
CA ALA A 25 -7.52 -0.55 -10.05
C ALA A 25 -6.68 -1.04 -8.86
N ALA A 26 -6.83 -0.46 -7.67
CA ALA A 26 -6.13 -0.89 -6.46
C ALA A 26 -6.44 -2.36 -6.11
N GLU A 27 -7.71 -2.76 -6.18
CA GLU A 27 -8.13 -4.14 -5.97
C GLU A 27 -7.49 -5.08 -7.00
N LEU A 28 -7.64 -4.79 -8.30
CA LEU A 28 -7.07 -5.64 -9.37
C LEU A 28 -5.55 -5.73 -9.31
N PHE A 29 -4.87 -4.63 -8.97
CA PHE A 29 -3.42 -4.62 -8.81
C PHE A 29 -2.99 -5.45 -7.60
N ALA A 30 -3.71 -5.39 -6.48
CA ALA A 30 -3.43 -6.22 -5.30
C ALA A 30 -3.67 -7.71 -5.56
N GLU A 31 -4.62 -8.06 -6.44
CA GLU A 31 -4.99 -9.44 -6.77
C GLU A 31 -4.04 -10.10 -7.79
N ARG A 32 -3.67 -9.40 -8.86
CA ARG A 32 -2.90 -10.00 -9.98
C ARG A 32 -1.77 -9.13 -10.55
N GLY A 33 -1.61 -7.91 -10.05
CA GLY A 33 -0.56 -6.98 -10.48
C GLY A 33 -0.95 -6.08 -11.64
N PRO A 34 -0.24 -4.95 -11.84
CA PRO A 34 -0.50 -4.03 -12.94
C PRO A 34 -0.35 -4.62 -14.34
N SER A 35 0.67 -5.46 -14.58
CA SER A 35 0.95 -6.05 -15.90
C SER A 35 -0.15 -7.01 -16.37
N ALA A 36 -0.75 -7.75 -15.43
CA ALA A 36 -1.86 -8.66 -15.71
C ALA A 36 -3.24 -7.98 -15.73
N THR A 37 -3.31 -6.66 -15.60
CA THR A 37 -4.57 -5.92 -15.49
C THR A 37 -4.69 -4.90 -16.62
N SER A 38 -5.67 -5.05 -17.50
CA SER A 38 -5.94 -4.07 -18.56
C SER A 38 -6.79 -2.89 -18.07
N ILE A 39 -6.78 -1.77 -18.80
CA ILE A 39 -7.70 -0.64 -18.54
C ILE A 39 -9.17 -1.06 -18.74
N ARG A 40 -9.42 -2.04 -19.62
CA ARG A 40 -10.77 -2.60 -19.82
C ARG A 40 -11.27 -3.37 -18.60
N ASP A 41 -10.40 -4.11 -17.94
CA ASP A 41 -10.75 -4.82 -16.70
C ASP A 41 -11.13 -3.84 -15.60
N ILE A 42 -10.37 -2.75 -15.49
CA ILE A 42 -10.65 -1.68 -14.51
C ILE A 42 -11.99 -1.02 -14.85
N ALA A 43 -12.23 -0.65 -16.11
CA ALA A 43 -13.48 -0.08 -16.58
C ALA A 43 -14.69 -0.97 -16.27
N ALA A 44 -14.56 -2.28 -16.52
CA ALA A 44 -15.60 -3.26 -16.22
C ALA A 44 -15.88 -3.35 -14.71
N LYS A 45 -14.83 -3.37 -13.88
CA LYS A 45 -14.97 -3.46 -12.42
C LYS A 45 -15.49 -2.16 -11.79
N SER A 46 -15.08 -1.00 -12.29
CA SER A 46 -15.49 0.31 -11.76
C SER A 46 -16.82 0.81 -12.32
N ASN A 47 -17.41 0.13 -13.31
CA ASN A 47 -18.55 0.61 -14.08
C ASN A 47 -18.32 2.01 -14.69
N VAL A 48 -17.08 2.29 -15.11
CA VAL A 48 -16.66 3.55 -15.74
C VAL A 48 -16.33 3.28 -17.20
N ASN A 49 -16.70 4.19 -18.10
CA ASN A 49 -16.30 4.10 -19.49
C ASN A 49 -14.75 4.12 -19.64
N HIS A 50 -14.18 3.15 -20.36
CA HIS A 50 -12.74 3.05 -20.62
C HIS A 50 -12.12 4.37 -21.14
N GLY A 51 -12.83 5.10 -22.00
CA GLY A 51 -12.38 6.40 -22.52
C GLY A 51 -12.28 7.47 -21.43
N LEU A 52 -13.11 7.43 -20.39
CA LEU A 52 -12.99 8.33 -19.23
C LEU A 52 -11.75 7.98 -18.40
N ILE A 53 -11.46 6.70 -18.17
CA ILE A 53 -10.24 6.29 -17.46
C ILE A 53 -9.00 6.78 -18.23
N TYR A 54 -8.94 6.53 -19.54
CA TYR A 54 -7.83 7.02 -20.37
C TYR A 54 -7.74 8.55 -20.35
N ARG A 55 -8.86 9.26 -20.40
CA ARG A 55 -8.88 10.73 -20.32
C ARG A 55 -8.38 11.26 -18.97
N HIS A 56 -8.66 10.57 -17.87
CA HIS A 56 -8.29 11.03 -16.53
C HIS A 56 -6.85 10.69 -16.17
N PHE A 57 -6.36 9.51 -16.54
CA PHE A 57 -5.07 9.02 -16.08
C PHE A 57 -4.02 8.93 -17.19
N GLY A 58 -4.41 9.00 -18.46
CA GLY A 58 -3.50 8.85 -19.59
C GLY A 58 -3.00 7.41 -19.72
N THR A 59 -1.73 7.18 -19.40
CA THR A 59 -1.07 5.88 -19.59
C THR A 59 -1.34 4.91 -18.43
N LYS A 60 -1.04 3.62 -18.66
CA LYS A 60 -1.10 2.61 -17.60
C LYS A 60 -0.16 2.95 -16.44
N ASP A 61 1.04 3.42 -16.74
CA ASP A 61 2.06 3.78 -15.75
C ASP A 61 1.60 4.96 -14.89
N GLN A 62 0.99 5.98 -15.51
CA GLN A 62 0.40 7.10 -14.79
C GLN A 62 -0.75 6.66 -13.88
N LEU A 63 -1.59 5.72 -14.33
CA LEU A 63 -2.61 5.12 -13.47
C LEU A 63 -2.00 4.33 -12.31
N VAL A 64 -0.94 3.57 -12.52
CA VAL A 64 -0.22 2.86 -11.45
C VAL A 64 0.31 3.85 -10.41
N GLY A 65 0.95 4.93 -10.84
CA GLY A 65 1.40 6.01 -9.96
C GLY A 65 0.25 6.64 -9.17
N ALA A 66 -0.87 6.95 -9.84
CA ALA A 66 -2.06 7.52 -9.20
C ALA A 66 -2.68 6.59 -8.16
N VAL A 67 -2.71 5.27 -8.40
CA VAL A 67 -3.19 4.28 -7.43
C VAL A 67 -2.26 4.22 -6.21
N LEU A 68 -0.94 4.19 -6.42
CA LEU A 68 0.03 4.18 -5.32
C LEU A 68 -0.06 5.44 -4.45
N GLU A 69 -0.20 6.61 -5.08
CA GLU A 69 -0.39 7.89 -4.38
C GLU A 69 -1.72 7.92 -3.60
N HIS A 70 -2.80 7.45 -4.21
CA HIS A 70 -4.12 7.36 -3.58
C HIS A 70 -4.09 6.48 -2.32
N LEU A 71 -3.53 5.27 -2.43
CA LEU A 71 -3.42 4.34 -1.30
C LEU A 71 -2.50 4.89 -0.20
N GLY A 72 -1.36 5.48 -0.58
CA GLY A 72 -0.42 6.06 0.39
C GLY A 72 -1.01 7.25 1.14
N THR A 73 -1.77 8.10 0.47
CA THR A 73 -2.47 9.25 1.08
C THR A 73 -3.54 8.77 2.05
N LYS A 74 -4.43 7.87 1.61
CA LYS A 74 -5.49 7.30 2.44
C LYS A 74 -4.95 6.65 3.71
N LEU A 75 -3.87 5.87 3.58
CA LEU A 75 -3.21 5.25 4.72
C LEU A 75 -2.65 6.30 5.70
N THR A 76 -2.04 7.36 5.19
CA THR A 76 -1.49 8.43 6.03
C THR A 76 -2.59 9.17 6.79
N GLU A 77 -3.71 9.50 6.12
CA GLU A 77 -4.89 10.11 6.73
C GLU A 77 -5.48 9.23 7.85
N LEU A 78 -5.56 7.91 7.64
CA LEU A 78 -6.02 6.98 8.67
C LEU A 78 -5.09 6.94 9.88
N LEU A 79 -3.77 6.96 9.65
CA LEU A 79 -2.78 7.00 10.71
C LEU A 79 -2.76 8.35 11.48
N ASP A 80 -3.10 9.45 10.80
CA ASP A 80 -3.19 10.79 11.41
C ASP A 80 -4.48 10.99 12.20
N GLY A 81 -5.58 10.38 11.75
CA GLY A 81 -6.90 10.48 12.39
C GLY A 81 -7.15 9.46 13.50
N ASP A 82 -6.13 8.71 13.94
CA ASP A 82 -6.26 7.56 14.87
C ASP A 82 -7.39 6.61 14.45
N GLY A 83 -7.44 6.28 13.15
CA GLY A 83 -8.43 5.38 12.58
C GLY A 83 -8.39 3.99 13.23
N PRO A 84 -9.46 3.18 13.07
CA PRO A 84 -9.51 1.84 13.65
C PRO A 84 -8.31 0.99 13.19
N ALA A 85 -7.68 0.27 14.12
CA ALA A 85 -6.47 -0.52 13.85
C ALA A 85 -6.65 -1.52 12.68
N GLU A 86 -7.82 -2.17 12.61
CA GLU A 86 -8.15 -3.08 11.51
C GLU A 86 -8.23 -2.37 10.15
N GLU A 87 -8.71 -1.13 10.11
CA GLU A 87 -8.80 -0.36 8.87
C GLU A 87 -7.40 0.10 8.41
N ILE A 88 -6.57 0.55 9.35
CA ILE A 88 -5.17 0.85 9.08
C ILE A 88 -4.46 -0.38 8.52
N ASP A 89 -4.62 -1.55 9.17
CA ASP A 89 -3.98 -2.78 8.73
C ASP A 89 -4.41 -3.20 7.31
N ARG A 90 -5.72 -3.18 7.01
CA ARG A 90 -6.22 -3.49 5.66
C ARG A 90 -5.68 -2.55 4.58
N ASN A 91 -5.68 -1.23 4.84
CA ASN A 91 -5.19 -0.25 3.84
C ASN A 91 -3.66 -0.33 3.69
N MET A 92 -2.94 -0.59 4.78
CA MET A 92 -1.51 -0.85 4.76
C MET A 92 -1.20 -2.13 3.96
N ASP A 93 -1.98 -3.20 4.15
CA ASP A 93 -1.81 -4.45 3.41
C ASP A 93 -2.04 -4.26 1.91
N GLN A 94 -3.14 -3.63 1.53
CA GLN A 94 -3.45 -3.33 0.14
C GLN A 94 -2.35 -2.46 -0.49
N HIS A 95 -1.92 -1.39 0.18
CA HIS A 95 -0.85 -0.51 -0.32
C HIS A 95 0.45 -1.28 -0.57
N MET A 96 0.89 -2.10 0.39
CA MET A 96 2.12 -2.88 0.28
C MET A 96 2.04 -3.96 -0.80
N ARG A 97 0.89 -4.62 -0.98
CA ARG A 97 0.68 -5.62 -2.05
C ARG A 97 0.75 -4.99 -3.44
N VAL A 98 0.10 -3.84 -3.63
CA VAL A 98 0.15 -3.10 -4.91
C VAL A 98 1.58 -2.63 -5.19
N MET A 99 2.26 -2.09 -4.18
CA MET A 99 3.66 -1.67 -4.27
C MET A 99 4.57 -2.81 -4.72
N ALA A 100 4.49 -3.96 -4.03
CA ALA A 100 5.32 -5.12 -4.29
C ALA A 100 5.10 -5.68 -5.70
N ARG A 101 3.84 -5.81 -6.13
CA ARG A 101 3.53 -6.31 -7.47
C ARG A 101 3.95 -5.34 -8.55
N ALA A 102 3.78 -4.03 -8.36
CA ALA A 102 4.28 -3.04 -9.30
C ALA A 102 5.81 -3.13 -9.45
N LEU A 103 6.54 -3.28 -8.33
CA LEU A 103 8.00 -3.48 -8.35
C LEU A 103 8.41 -4.76 -9.06
N LEU A 104 7.73 -5.89 -8.79
CA LEU A 104 8.00 -7.19 -9.42
C LEU A 104 7.66 -7.19 -10.92
N ASP A 105 6.65 -6.42 -11.32
CA ASP A 105 6.27 -6.19 -12.71
C ASP A 105 7.24 -5.23 -13.44
N GLY A 106 8.25 -4.70 -12.74
CA GLY A 106 9.27 -3.81 -13.32
C GLY A 106 8.83 -2.36 -13.48
N TYR A 107 7.73 -1.94 -12.85
CA TYR A 107 7.32 -0.54 -12.87
C TYR A 107 8.33 0.32 -12.09
N PRO A 108 8.71 1.50 -12.61
CA PRO A 108 9.64 2.40 -11.94
C PRO A 108 8.92 3.18 -10.83
N VAL A 109 8.49 2.47 -9.78
CA VAL A 109 7.72 3.03 -8.64
C VAL A 109 8.38 4.28 -8.06
N GLY A 110 9.71 4.30 -7.95
CA GLY A 110 10.47 5.47 -7.49
C GLY A 110 10.29 6.75 -8.32
N GLN A 111 9.87 6.59 -9.58
CA GLN A 111 9.58 7.70 -10.50
C GLN A 111 8.08 7.97 -10.59
N LEU A 112 7.25 6.92 -10.51
CA LEU A 112 5.79 7.01 -10.63
C LEU A 112 5.12 7.57 -9.37
N GLN A 113 5.63 7.19 -8.21
CA GLN A 113 5.17 7.72 -6.93
C GLN A 113 6.12 8.85 -6.52
N THR A 114 5.69 10.09 -6.78
CA THR A 114 6.51 11.28 -6.48
C THR A 114 6.60 11.60 -4.99
N ARG A 115 5.73 11.00 -4.17
CA ARG A 115 5.66 11.19 -2.72
C ARG A 115 5.48 9.85 -2.01
N PHE A 116 6.31 9.59 -1.00
CA PHE A 116 6.20 8.42 -0.12
C PHE A 116 5.67 8.85 1.25
N PRO A 117 4.39 9.26 1.37
CA PRO A 117 3.88 9.91 2.57
C PRO A 117 4.03 9.04 3.83
N GLY A 118 3.84 7.72 3.74
CA GLY A 118 4.06 6.80 4.86
C GLY A 118 5.52 6.76 5.35
N VAL A 119 6.49 6.71 4.42
CA VAL A 119 7.92 6.75 4.77
C VAL A 119 8.31 8.11 5.32
N THR A 120 7.82 9.20 4.71
CA THR A 120 8.06 10.57 5.20
C THR A 120 7.52 10.77 6.61
N ARG A 121 6.30 10.27 6.90
CA ARG A 121 5.70 10.26 8.24
C ARG A 121 6.60 9.52 9.23
N LEU A 122 7.00 8.29 8.89
CA LEU A 122 7.83 7.46 9.76
C LEU A 122 9.21 8.09 10.00
N LEU A 123 9.84 8.67 8.97
CA LEU A 123 11.08 9.44 9.12
C LEU A 123 10.89 10.65 10.06
N GLY A 124 9.77 11.37 9.95
CA GLY A 124 9.45 12.48 10.85
C GLY A 124 9.34 12.07 12.31
N GLN A 125 8.87 10.85 12.58
CA GLN A 125 8.76 10.28 13.93
C GLN A 125 10.08 9.70 14.45
N VAL A 126 10.90 9.13 13.57
CA VAL A 126 12.09 8.36 13.94
C VAL A 126 13.33 9.24 14.02
N LEU A 127 13.55 10.14 13.04
CA LEU A 127 14.76 10.96 12.96
C LEU A 127 15.06 11.81 14.20
N PRO A 128 14.07 12.39 14.91
CA PRO A 128 14.33 13.13 16.16
C PRO A 128 14.98 12.29 17.27
N ASN A 129 14.89 10.96 17.20
CA ASN A 129 15.46 10.04 18.20
C ASN A 129 16.87 9.57 17.86
N PHE A 130 17.47 10.04 16.77
CA PHE A 130 18.80 9.61 16.31
C PHE A 130 19.74 10.80 16.23
N ASP A 131 20.95 10.65 16.79
CA ASP A 131 22.01 11.66 16.67
C ASP A 131 22.53 11.79 15.22
N ASP A 132 22.60 10.66 14.49
CA ASP A 132 22.96 10.61 13.08
C ASP A 132 21.71 10.39 12.19
N PRO A 133 21.35 11.37 11.34
CA PRO A 133 20.24 11.22 10.41
C PRO A 133 20.38 10.07 9.41
N ARG A 134 21.61 9.63 9.09
CA ARG A 134 21.81 8.47 8.20
C ARG A 134 21.43 7.18 8.91
N GLY A 135 21.82 7.00 10.17
CA GLY A 135 21.41 5.88 11.02
C GLY A 135 19.88 5.74 11.09
N GLY A 136 19.17 6.83 11.37
CA GLY A 136 17.70 6.82 11.42
C GLY A 136 17.04 6.47 10.08
N ARG A 137 17.57 6.97 8.96
CA ARG A 137 17.08 6.60 7.62
C ARG A 137 17.27 5.12 7.31
N LEU A 138 18.42 4.55 7.67
CA LEU A 138 18.70 3.12 7.50
C LEU A 138 17.78 2.26 8.38
N ALA A 139 17.55 2.68 9.63
CA ALA A 139 16.60 2.03 10.53
C ALA A 139 15.19 1.98 9.91
N VAL A 140 14.70 3.11 9.39
CA VAL A 140 13.40 3.16 8.70
C VAL A 140 13.37 2.25 7.47
N ALA A 141 14.40 2.28 6.63
CA ALA A 141 14.47 1.43 5.44
C ALA A 141 14.43 -0.07 5.80
N ASN A 142 15.18 -0.48 6.83
CA ASN A 142 15.19 -1.86 7.32
C ASN A 142 13.85 -2.28 7.91
N ALA A 143 13.23 -1.41 8.71
CA ALA A 143 11.90 -1.66 9.29
C ALA A 143 10.84 -1.84 8.19
N VAL A 144 10.85 -0.97 7.17
CA VAL A 144 9.93 -1.08 6.01
C VAL A 144 10.20 -2.36 5.24
N ALA A 145 11.46 -2.73 5.01
CA ALA A 145 11.82 -3.95 4.31
C ALA A 145 11.35 -5.21 5.07
N LEU A 146 11.55 -5.25 6.40
CA LEU A 146 11.08 -6.35 7.24
C LEU A 146 9.54 -6.45 7.23
N GLN A 147 8.84 -5.34 7.43
CA GLN A 147 7.38 -5.29 7.41
C GLN A 147 6.82 -5.77 6.07
N MET A 148 7.45 -5.35 4.96
CA MET A 148 7.04 -5.76 3.61
C MET A 148 7.32 -7.24 3.38
N GLY A 149 8.49 -7.74 3.81
CA GLY A 149 8.84 -9.14 3.73
C GLY A 149 7.87 -10.03 4.50
N TRP A 150 7.57 -9.67 5.76
CA TRP A 150 6.64 -10.45 6.57
C TRP A 150 5.27 -10.54 5.90
N ARG A 151 4.70 -9.42 5.46
CA ARG A 151 3.35 -9.39 4.89
C ARG A 151 3.23 -10.11 3.53
N LEU A 152 4.25 -10.02 2.68
CA LEU A 152 4.20 -10.67 1.36
C LEU A 152 4.43 -12.18 1.44
N PHE A 153 5.24 -12.61 2.40
CA PHE A 153 5.67 -14.00 2.51
C PHE A 153 5.06 -14.70 3.74
N GLU A 154 4.14 -14.09 4.47
CA GLU A 154 3.57 -14.58 5.74
C GLU A 154 3.14 -16.06 5.67
N PRO A 155 2.32 -16.53 4.71
CA PRO A 155 1.92 -17.94 4.67
C PRO A 155 3.11 -18.89 4.51
N PHE A 156 4.09 -18.50 3.70
CA PHE A 156 5.31 -19.26 3.49
C PHE A 156 6.20 -19.23 4.74
N LEU A 157 6.45 -18.05 5.32
CA LEU A 157 7.30 -17.88 6.49
C LEU A 157 6.75 -18.63 7.70
N ARG A 158 5.43 -18.57 7.94
CA ARG A 158 4.76 -19.35 8.99
C ARG A 158 4.95 -20.85 8.78
N SER A 159 4.65 -21.33 7.58
CA SER A 159 4.79 -22.76 7.27
C SER A 159 6.24 -23.23 7.36
N ALA A 160 7.19 -22.46 6.83
CA ALA A 160 8.61 -22.80 6.82
C ALA A 160 9.24 -22.76 8.21
N ALA A 161 8.78 -21.86 9.09
CA ALA A 161 9.26 -21.73 10.46
C ALA A 161 8.48 -22.59 11.48
N GLY A 162 7.38 -23.23 11.08
CA GLY A 162 6.53 -24.03 11.98
C GLY A 162 5.78 -23.19 13.02
N LEU A 163 5.23 -22.04 12.59
CA LEU A 163 4.53 -21.09 13.47
C LEU A 163 3.00 -21.24 13.29
N ASP A 164 2.30 -21.61 14.38
CA ASP A 164 0.88 -21.95 14.35
C ASP A 164 -0.08 -20.84 14.84
N ALA A 165 0.44 -19.77 15.49
CA ALA A 165 -0.39 -18.72 16.10
C ALA A 165 -0.20 -17.33 15.47
N ASP A 166 -1.31 -16.70 15.05
CA ASP A 166 -1.30 -15.38 14.40
C ASP A 166 -0.90 -14.23 15.32
N GLU A 167 -1.28 -14.31 16.60
CA GLU A 167 -1.07 -13.25 17.60
C GLU A 167 0.40 -13.12 18.01
N GLU A 168 1.03 -14.24 18.41
CA GLU A 168 2.43 -14.30 18.83
C GLU A 168 3.37 -13.82 17.72
N VAL A 169 3.10 -14.26 16.49
CA VAL A 169 3.82 -13.83 15.29
C VAL A 169 3.73 -12.33 15.08
N ARG A 170 2.52 -11.77 15.20
CA ARG A 170 2.27 -10.34 14.99
C ARG A 170 3.00 -9.50 16.05
N GLU A 171 2.95 -9.93 17.31
CA GLU A 171 3.64 -9.29 18.41
C GLU A 171 5.17 -9.33 18.23
N ALA A 172 5.72 -10.49 17.85
CA ALA A 172 7.15 -10.66 17.62
C ALA A 172 7.68 -9.76 16.49
N VAL A 173 6.96 -9.71 15.36
CA VAL A 173 7.32 -8.83 14.23
C VAL A 173 7.23 -7.35 14.63
N GLY A 174 6.18 -6.97 15.36
CA GLY A 174 6.02 -5.61 15.87
C GLY A 174 7.14 -5.21 16.83
N ALA A 175 7.54 -6.11 17.73
CA ALA A 175 8.64 -5.90 18.66
C ALA A 175 9.98 -5.72 17.93
N GLU A 176 10.24 -6.52 16.90
CA GLU A 176 11.47 -6.41 16.12
C GLU A 176 11.53 -5.11 15.32
N ILE A 177 10.42 -4.68 14.71
CA ILE A 177 10.33 -3.37 14.04
C ILE A 177 10.58 -2.24 15.05
N ALA A 178 9.95 -2.30 16.23
CA ALA A 178 10.15 -1.30 17.27
C ALA A 178 11.61 -1.26 17.75
N ARG A 179 12.30 -2.40 17.79
CA ARG A 179 13.73 -2.49 18.12
C ARG A 179 14.59 -1.83 17.03
N MET A 180 14.30 -2.09 15.75
CA MET A 180 15.03 -1.48 14.63
C MET A 180 14.89 0.05 14.59
N LEU A 181 13.74 0.58 14.98
CA LEU A 181 13.45 2.02 14.98
C LEU A 181 14.00 2.77 16.19
N ARG A 182 14.68 2.09 17.12
CA ARG A 182 15.36 2.73 18.26
C ARG A 182 16.84 2.94 17.94
N PRO A 183 17.44 4.06 18.39
CA PRO A 183 18.88 4.24 18.28
C PRO A 183 19.61 3.10 18.99
N THR A 184 20.53 2.43 18.29
CA THR A 184 21.40 1.44 18.91
C THR A 184 22.45 2.21 19.70
N ASN A 185 22.14 2.53 20.96
CA ASN A 185 23.04 3.33 21.80
C ASN A 185 24.39 2.59 21.96
N PRO A 186 25.54 3.13 21.50
CA PRO A 186 26.83 2.62 21.90
C PRO A 186 27.34 3.51 23.04
N ARG A 187 26.84 3.32 24.27
CA ARG A 187 27.53 3.80 25.48
C ARG A 187 27.30 2.82 26.63
N ALA A 188 28.10 1.75 26.59
CA ALA A 188 28.68 1.21 27.80
C ALA A 188 30.05 1.88 27.94
N GLU A 189 30.18 2.82 28.87
CA GLU A 189 31.43 3.14 29.57
C GLU A 189 31.10 3.36 31.04
#